data_AF-A0A8H4X6F5-F1
#
_entry.id   AF-A0A8H4X6F5-F1
#
_cell.length_a   1.000
_cell.length_b   1.000
_cell.length_c   1.000
_cell.angle_alpha   90.00
_cell.angle_beta   90.00
_cell.angle_gamma   90.00
#
_symmetry.space_group_name_H-M   'P 1'
#
loop_
_entity.id
_entity.type
_entity.pdbx_description
1 polymer ?
#
loop_
_entity_poly.entity_id
_entity_poly.type
_entity_poly.pdbx_seq_one_letter_code
_entity_poly.pdbx_strand_id
1 'polypeptide(L)'
;MPRKLVTVRHVSAVTPIPRADRIEAATVDGWTCVVAVNEFKPGDRGLYFEIDSLVPGSDPRFASLVMKVVGPDGPTSVPDIRIQTRKVRGVVSQGLLMPLSKFPEVVSKLDTISPDNLRDEGFEDILNVRKYEKPTTPTPQNQGLSTTPLPDFPIFVLKTDQERVQNLPDVFDVHGSEIFQESTKMDGSSMTVFHLNRSSPFYETLPAEIQDDGVGVCSRNRILIENHPRSPPLFYATARALVLHKTLAKIGRNVAIQGELCGSSIQSNFEGFAPGTHSFFLFAVYDIDEQRYLPPREVHETWAPRLGVTHVPVHGYRPLSEVGSAVADLVALAEGKGVNGRKREGIVFKREDGLFSFKAISNSYLLKHGE
;
A
#
# COMPACT_ATOMS: atom_id res chain seq x y z
N MET A 1 -1.21 1.26 11.16
CA MET A 1 -1.30 -0.19 11.43
C MET A 1 -0.91 -0.96 10.17
N PRO A 2 -0.29 -2.15 10.30
CA PRO A 2 -0.09 -3.02 9.14
C PRO A 2 -1.44 -3.39 8.52
N ARG A 3 -1.47 -3.52 7.19
CA ARG A 3 -2.67 -3.91 6.44
C ARG A 3 -3.10 -5.31 6.88
N LYS A 4 -4.37 -5.47 7.25
CA LYS A 4 -4.98 -6.76 7.60
C LYS A 4 -5.44 -7.44 6.32
N LEU A 5 -4.88 -8.59 5.99
CA LEU A 5 -5.18 -9.28 4.72
C LEU A 5 -6.44 -10.11 4.80
N VAL A 6 -6.70 -10.70 5.97
CA VAL A 6 -7.83 -11.61 6.17
C VAL A 6 -8.63 -11.17 7.37
N THR A 7 -9.89 -10.82 7.18
CA THR A 7 -10.75 -10.24 8.24
C THR A 7 -12.17 -10.77 8.13
N VAL A 8 -12.89 -10.82 9.25
CA VAL A 8 -14.32 -11.16 9.23
C VAL A 8 -15.12 -9.91 8.87
N ARG A 9 -15.97 -10.02 7.85
CA ARG A 9 -16.76 -8.90 7.31
C ARG A 9 -18.22 -9.28 7.14
N HIS A 10 -19.07 -8.27 7.09
CA HIS A 10 -20.49 -8.43 6.81
C HIS A 10 -20.78 -8.21 5.32
N VAL A 11 -21.72 -9.00 4.79
CA VAL A 11 -22.27 -8.81 3.46
C VAL A 11 -23.41 -7.80 3.54
N SER A 12 -23.22 -6.61 2.99
CA SER A 12 -24.23 -5.54 3.04
C SER A 12 -25.31 -5.72 1.97
N ALA A 13 -24.95 -6.27 0.82
CA ALA A 13 -25.88 -6.50 -0.28
C ALA A 13 -25.43 -7.68 -1.14
N VAL A 14 -26.38 -8.33 -1.79
CA VAL A 14 -26.14 -9.35 -2.81
C VAL A 14 -26.99 -9.00 -4.02
N THR A 15 -26.35 -8.82 -5.17
CA THR A 15 -27.00 -8.37 -6.41
C THR A 15 -26.80 -9.39 -7.52
N PRO A 16 -27.88 -9.83 -8.22
CA PRO A 16 -27.75 -10.70 -9.38
C PRO A 16 -26.86 -10.10 -10.46
N ILE A 17 -26.02 -10.92 -11.09
CA ILE A 17 -25.20 -10.49 -12.23
C ILE A 17 -25.99 -10.76 -13.52
N PRO A 18 -26.27 -9.73 -14.36
CA PRO A 18 -27.03 -9.93 -15.58
C PRO A 18 -26.43 -11.01 -16.48
N ARG A 19 -27.26 -11.98 -16.89
CA ARG A 19 -26.89 -13.13 -17.73
C ARG A 19 -25.88 -14.09 -17.07
N ALA A 20 -25.86 -14.16 -15.74
CA ALA A 20 -25.15 -15.20 -15.00
C ALA A 20 -26.11 -15.90 -14.03
N ASP A 21 -26.17 -17.23 -14.11
CA ASP A 21 -27.11 -18.10 -13.37
C ASP A 21 -26.45 -18.77 -12.15
N ARG A 22 -25.13 -18.78 -12.09
CA ARG A 22 -24.34 -19.47 -11.04
C ARG A 22 -23.62 -18.54 -10.08
N ILE A 23 -23.59 -17.25 -10.39
CA ILE A 23 -22.82 -16.26 -9.63
C ILE A 23 -23.61 -14.97 -9.40
N GLU A 24 -23.30 -14.31 -8.30
CA GLU A 24 -23.87 -13.04 -7.87
C GLU A 24 -22.78 -12.12 -7.31
N ALA A 25 -23.07 -10.83 -7.17
CA ALA A 25 -22.15 -9.84 -6.65
C ALA A 25 -22.49 -9.53 -5.18
N ALA A 26 -21.65 -9.98 -4.26
CA ALA A 26 -21.72 -9.62 -2.85
C ALA A 26 -20.97 -8.29 -2.61
N THR A 27 -21.58 -7.39 -1.85
CA THR A 27 -20.96 -6.15 -1.38
C THR A 27 -20.46 -6.35 0.04
N VAL A 28 -19.18 -6.05 0.26
CA VAL A 28 -18.50 -6.21 1.55
C VAL A 28 -17.76 -4.90 1.82
N ASP A 29 -18.28 -4.10 2.74
CA ASP A 29 -17.83 -2.71 2.92
C ASP A 29 -17.88 -1.94 1.59
N GLY A 30 -16.77 -1.33 1.16
CA GLY A 30 -16.65 -0.71 -0.16
C GLY A 30 -16.19 -1.67 -1.28
N TRP A 31 -16.06 -2.96 -1.01
CA TRP A 31 -15.62 -3.98 -1.97
C TRP A 31 -16.79 -4.70 -2.64
N THR A 32 -16.54 -5.19 -3.85
CA THR A 32 -17.46 -6.11 -4.55
C THR A 32 -16.73 -7.44 -4.79
N CYS A 33 -17.35 -8.54 -4.39
CA CYS A 33 -16.85 -9.90 -4.59
C CYS A 33 -17.88 -10.72 -5.36
N VAL A 34 -17.44 -11.42 -6.40
CA VAL A 34 -18.30 -12.37 -7.09
C VAL A 34 -18.29 -13.70 -6.34
N VAL A 35 -19.47 -14.13 -5.91
CA VAL A 35 -19.72 -15.35 -5.11
C VAL A 35 -20.68 -16.27 -5.83
N ALA A 36 -20.79 -17.53 -5.40
CA ALA A 36 -21.78 -18.43 -5.96
C ALA A 36 -23.21 -18.03 -5.53
N VAL A 37 -24.20 -18.27 -6.39
CA VAL A 37 -25.61 -17.99 -6.09
C VAL A 37 -26.04 -18.75 -4.83
N ASN A 38 -26.73 -18.04 -3.91
CA ASN A 38 -27.18 -18.51 -2.60
C ASN A 38 -26.06 -18.86 -1.62
N GLU A 39 -24.80 -18.50 -1.89
CA GLU A 39 -23.70 -18.70 -0.94
C GLU A 39 -23.77 -17.71 0.23
N PHE A 40 -24.29 -16.51 -0.02
CA PHE A 40 -24.45 -15.45 0.98
C PHE A 40 -25.80 -14.74 0.85
N LYS A 41 -26.26 -14.16 1.95
CA LYS A 41 -27.40 -13.23 2.04
C LYS A 41 -26.97 -11.92 2.72
N PRO A 42 -27.66 -10.81 2.46
CA PRO A 42 -27.43 -9.57 3.22
C PRO A 42 -27.53 -9.83 4.73
N GLY A 43 -26.55 -9.33 5.49
CA GLY A 43 -26.40 -9.54 6.92
C GLY A 43 -25.45 -10.68 7.31
N ASP A 44 -25.20 -11.64 6.40
CA ASP A 44 -24.29 -12.75 6.68
C ASP A 44 -22.86 -12.26 6.97
N ARG A 45 -22.13 -13.07 7.74
CA ARG A 45 -20.70 -12.88 7.98
C ARG A 45 -19.89 -13.85 7.11
N GLY A 46 -18.82 -13.33 6.51
CA GLY A 46 -17.86 -14.11 5.74
C GLY A 46 -16.43 -13.77 6.12
N LEU A 47 -15.52 -14.68 5.81
CA LEU A 47 -14.09 -14.42 5.88
C LEU A 47 -13.65 -13.78 4.56
N TYR A 48 -13.20 -12.54 4.63
CA TYR A 48 -12.78 -11.77 3.48
C TYR A 48 -11.26 -11.72 3.38
N PHE A 49 -10.74 -12.13 2.22
CA PHE A 49 -9.33 -12.05 1.85
C PHE A 49 -9.16 -10.90 0.86
N GLU A 50 -8.43 -9.86 1.24
CA GLU A 50 -8.20 -8.72 0.36
C GLU A 50 -7.33 -9.08 -0.86
N ILE A 51 -7.39 -8.26 -1.91
CA ILE A 51 -6.43 -8.34 -3.03
C ILE A 51 -4.98 -8.27 -2.54
N ASP A 52 -4.06 -8.89 -3.27
CA ASP A 52 -2.67 -9.16 -2.84
C ASP A 52 -2.51 -10.19 -1.72
N SER A 53 -3.58 -10.81 -1.20
CA SER A 53 -3.44 -11.99 -0.34
C SER A 53 -2.86 -13.15 -1.14
N LEU A 54 -1.81 -13.78 -0.63
CA LEU A 54 -1.19 -14.97 -1.16
C LEU A 54 -1.62 -16.14 -0.28
N VAL A 55 -2.63 -16.90 -0.74
CA VAL A 55 -3.23 -18.01 0.03
C VAL A 55 -2.50 -19.33 -0.29
N PRO A 56 -2.35 -20.25 0.69
CA PRO A 56 -1.68 -21.52 0.47
C PRO A 56 -2.37 -22.35 -0.60
N GLY A 57 -1.67 -22.65 -1.70
CA GLY A 57 -2.24 -23.44 -2.80
C GLY A 57 -2.57 -24.88 -2.39
N SER A 58 -1.84 -25.40 -1.40
CA SER A 58 -2.03 -26.73 -0.83
C SER A 58 -3.26 -26.86 0.08
N ASP A 59 -3.87 -25.75 0.50
CA ASP A 59 -5.04 -25.79 1.38
C ASP A 59 -6.31 -26.12 0.55
N PRO A 60 -7.02 -27.23 0.87
CA PRO A 60 -8.15 -27.71 0.08
C PRO A 60 -9.31 -26.73 0.01
N ARG A 61 -9.40 -25.77 0.94
CA ARG A 61 -10.43 -24.71 0.93
C ARG A 61 -10.30 -23.82 -0.31
N PHE A 62 -9.08 -23.65 -0.84
CA PHE A 62 -8.79 -22.84 -2.03
C PHE A 62 -8.67 -23.67 -3.31
N ALA A 63 -9.00 -24.97 -3.28
CA ALA A 63 -8.82 -25.88 -4.42
C ALA A 63 -9.54 -25.42 -5.70
N SER A 64 -10.65 -24.69 -5.57
CA SER A 64 -11.40 -24.11 -6.70
C SER A 64 -10.66 -22.98 -7.44
N LEU A 65 -9.64 -22.39 -6.80
CA LEU A 65 -8.83 -21.31 -7.35
C LEU A 65 -7.52 -21.81 -7.96
N VAL A 66 -7.13 -23.06 -7.68
CA VAL A 66 -5.86 -23.65 -8.12
C VAL A 66 -5.83 -23.76 -9.64
N MET A 67 -4.85 -23.09 -10.26
CA MET A 67 -4.45 -23.42 -11.62
C MET A 67 -3.56 -24.67 -11.60
N LYS A 68 -4.03 -25.76 -12.20
CA LYS A 68 -3.23 -26.99 -12.31
C LYS A 68 -2.04 -26.73 -13.24
N VAL A 69 -0.83 -26.68 -12.68
CA VAL A 69 0.41 -26.71 -13.47
C VAL A 69 0.70 -28.17 -13.80
N VAL A 70 0.56 -28.55 -15.07
CA VAL A 70 0.90 -29.90 -15.55
C VAL A 70 2.31 -29.85 -16.12
N GLY A 71 3.27 -30.45 -15.42
CA GLY A 71 4.60 -30.70 -15.97
C GLY A 71 4.62 -31.95 -16.87
N PRO A 72 5.74 -32.20 -17.57
CA PRO A 72 5.92 -33.39 -18.41
C PRO A 72 5.66 -34.72 -17.69
N ASP A 73 5.91 -34.76 -16.37
CA ASP A 73 5.80 -35.94 -15.51
C ASP A 73 4.59 -35.90 -14.54
N GLY A 74 3.63 -34.98 -14.74
CA GLY A 74 2.46 -34.79 -13.88
C GLY A 74 2.45 -33.48 -13.07
N PRO A 75 1.51 -33.29 -12.12
CA PRO A 75 1.43 -32.07 -11.33
C PRO A 75 2.66 -31.95 -10.39
N THR A 76 3.50 -30.95 -10.64
CA THR A 76 4.83 -30.82 -10.01
C THR A 76 4.83 -29.99 -8.72
N SER A 77 3.81 -29.16 -8.47
CA SER A 77 3.51 -28.52 -7.18
C SER A 77 2.20 -27.73 -7.29
N VAL A 78 1.56 -27.42 -6.16
CA VAL A 78 0.43 -26.49 -6.11
C VAL A 78 0.96 -25.14 -5.61
N PRO A 79 1.22 -24.17 -6.51
CA PRO A 79 1.75 -22.88 -6.10
C PRO A 79 0.71 -22.12 -5.27
N ASP A 80 1.20 -21.28 -4.36
CA ASP A 80 0.34 -20.33 -3.64
C ASP A 80 -0.40 -19.42 -4.62
N ILE A 81 -1.63 -19.05 -4.24
CA ILE A 81 -2.56 -18.38 -5.12
C ILE A 81 -2.66 -16.92 -4.69
N ARG A 82 -2.34 -16.02 -5.61
CA ARG A 82 -2.55 -14.58 -5.38
C ARG A 82 -4.01 -14.23 -5.66
N ILE A 83 -4.68 -13.66 -4.66
CA ILE A 83 -5.98 -13.03 -4.82
C ILE A 83 -5.78 -11.70 -5.56
N GLN A 84 -6.43 -11.56 -6.72
CA GLN A 84 -6.24 -10.44 -7.64
C GLN A 84 -7.58 -9.82 -8.00
N THR A 85 -7.58 -8.56 -8.41
CA THR A 85 -8.72 -7.94 -9.11
C THR A 85 -9.02 -8.72 -10.38
N ARG A 86 -10.29 -9.10 -10.55
CA ARG A 86 -10.81 -9.79 -11.73
C ARG A 86 -11.99 -9.02 -12.29
N LYS A 87 -12.25 -9.18 -13.59
CA LYS A 87 -13.50 -8.77 -14.22
C LYS A 87 -14.28 -10.01 -14.63
N VAL A 88 -15.37 -10.31 -13.93
CA VAL A 88 -16.19 -11.50 -14.15
C VAL A 88 -17.55 -11.06 -14.66
N ARG A 89 -17.89 -11.48 -15.88
CA ARG A 89 -19.17 -11.13 -16.55
C ARG A 89 -19.48 -9.62 -16.54
N GLY A 90 -18.44 -8.78 -16.62
CA GLY A 90 -18.57 -7.33 -16.64
C GLY A 90 -18.43 -6.65 -15.28
N VAL A 91 -18.54 -7.39 -14.17
CA VAL A 91 -18.43 -6.89 -12.80
C VAL A 91 -16.97 -6.97 -12.34
N VAL A 92 -16.48 -5.92 -11.67
CA VAL A 92 -15.19 -5.96 -10.99
C VAL A 92 -15.35 -6.75 -9.69
N SER A 93 -14.53 -7.78 -9.52
CA SER A 93 -14.46 -8.64 -8.33
C SER A 93 -13.10 -8.44 -7.67
N GLN A 94 -13.10 -8.01 -6.41
CA GLN A 94 -11.89 -7.71 -5.66
C GLN A 94 -11.92 -8.43 -4.32
N GLY A 95 -10.89 -9.23 -4.09
CA GLY A 95 -10.80 -10.12 -2.94
C GLY A 95 -11.55 -11.43 -3.15
N LEU A 96 -11.50 -12.26 -2.11
CA LEU A 96 -12.19 -13.54 -2.02
C LEU A 96 -13.03 -13.54 -0.75
N LEU A 97 -14.32 -13.82 -0.88
CA LEU A 97 -15.23 -13.95 0.26
C LEU A 97 -15.59 -15.42 0.42
N MET A 98 -15.38 -15.98 1.61
CA MET A 98 -15.67 -17.39 1.89
C MET A 98 -16.53 -17.57 3.15
N PRO A 99 -17.43 -18.57 3.18
CA PRO A 99 -18.24 -18.85 4.36
C PRO A 99 -17.37 -19.15 5.59
N LEU A 100 -17.70 -18.56 6.74
CA LEU A 100 -16.96 -18.76 8.00
C LEU A 100 -16.95 -20.23 8.45
N SER A 101 -17.97 -21.01 8.09
CA SER A 101 -18.04 -22.44 8.39
C SER A 101 -16.87 -23.26 7.82
N LYS A 102 -16.15 -22.73 6.82
CA LYS A 102 -14.92 -23.35 6.28
C LYS A 102 -13.67 -23.12 7.14
N PHE A 103 -13.76 -22.29 8.19
CA PHE A 103 -12.63 -21.83 9.01
C PHE A 103 -12.92 -21.99 10.52
N PRO A 104 -13.03 -23.22 11.05
CA PRO A 104 -13.31 -23.45 12.47
C PRO A 104 -12.29 -22.81 13.41
N GLU A 105 -11.03 -22.68 12.98
CA GLU A 105 -9.94 -22.02 13.72
C GLU A 105 -10.10 -20.50 13.83
N VAL A 106 -10.84 -19.89 12.90
CA VAL A 106 -11.24 -18.48 12.96
C VAL A 106 -12.46 -18.34 13.85
N VAL A 107 -13.48 -19.19 13.64
CA VAL A 107 -14.73 -19.18 14.41
C VAL A 107 -14.47 -19.33 15.90
N SER A 108 -13.55 -20.21 16.31
CA SER A 108 -13.21 -20.42 17.73
C SER A 108 -12.61 -19.19 18.42
N LYS A 109 -12.07 -18.23 17.67
CA LYS A 109 -11.55 -16.97 18.22
C LYS A 109 -12.61 -15.87 18.31
N LEU A 110 -13.70 -15.97 17.55
CA LEU A 110 -14.71 -14.92 17.47
C LEU A 110 -15.43 -14.67 18.79
N ASP A 111 -15.54 -15.67 19.67
CA ASP A 111 -16.17 -15.53 20.98
C ASP A 111 -15.46 -14.51 21.89
N THR A 112 -14.20 -14.20 21.59
CA THR A 112 -13.40 -13.22 22.34
C THR A 112 -13.38 -11.82 21.71
N ILE A 113 -14.03 -11.65 20.56
CA ILE A 113 -13.96 -10.43 19.75
C ILE A 113 -15.34 -9.77 19.75
N SER A 114 -15.38 -8.49 20.13
CA SER A 114 -16.61 -7.70 20.01
C SER A 114 -17.08 -7.67 18.56
N PRO A 115 -18.39 -7.80 18.28
CA PRO A 115 -18.95 -7.64 16.93
C PRO A 115 -18.50 -6.36 16.22
N ASP A 116 -18.29 -5.27 16.95
CA ASP A 116 -17.85 -3.98 16.38
C ASP A 116 -16.38 -3.98 15.97
N ASN A 117 -15.58 -4.89 16.51
CA ASN A 117 -14.13 -4.98 16.30
C ASN A 117 -13.73 -6.10 15.34
N LEU A 118 -14.68 -6.74 14.65
CA LEU A 118 -14.39 -7.86 13.74
C LEU A 118 -13.41 -7.50 12.61
N ARG A 119 -13.46 -6.25 12.15
CA ARG A 119 -12.54 -5.71 11.13
C ARG A 119 -11.15 -5.46 11.68
N ASP A 120 -11.03 -5.38 13.01
CA ASP A 120 -9.79 -5.07 13.66
C ASP A 120 -8.91 -6.29 13.91
N GLU A 121 -9.48 -7.50 13.82
CA GLU A 121 -8.73 -8.74 13.96
C GLU A 121 -8.31 -9.30 12.59
N GLY A 122 -7.01 -9.45 12.40
CA GLY A 122 -6.41 -10.12 11.24
C GLY A 122 -6.24 -11.62 11.48
N PHE A 123 -6.60 -12.44 10.50
CA PHE A 123 -6.50 -13.90 10.53
C PHE A 123 -5.46 -14.46 9.55
N GLU A 124 -4.64 -13.61 8.94
CA GLU A 124 -3.60 -14.03 8.00
C GLU A 124 -2.61 -15.04 8.59
N ASP A 125 -2.14 -14.81 9.82
CA ASP A 125 -1.10 -15.66 10.43
C ASP A 125 -1.60 -17.08 10.70
N ILE A 126 -2.81 -17.22 11.26
CA ILE A 126 -3.40 -18.54 11.55
C ILE A 126 -3.72 -19.32 10.28
N LEU A 127 -3.95 -18.63 9.16
CA LEU A 127 -4.26 -19.22 7.86
C LEU A 127 -3.05 -19.31 6.92
N ASN A 128 -1.86 -18.92 7.39
CA ASN A 128 -0.63 -18.86 6.59
C ASN A 128 -0.80 -18.04 5.28
N VAL A 129 -1.60 -16.98 5.34
CA VAL A 129 -1.78 -16.04 4.24
C VAL A 129 -0.70 -14.97 4.32
N ARG A 130 -0.03 -14.73 3.21
CA ARG A 130 1.04 -13.72 3.14
C ARG A 130 0.64 -12.60 2.21
N LYS A 131 1.26 -11.43 2.34
CA LYS A 131 1.10 -10.36 1.35
C LYS A 131 1.97 -10.69 0.13
N TYR A 132 1.38 -10.68 -1.05
CA TYR A 132 2.14 -10.67 -2.29
C TYR A 132 2.85 -9.33 -2.44
N GLU A 133 4.17 -9.38 -2.58
CA GLU A 133 4.99 -8.23 -2.97
C GLU A 133 5.49 -8.49 -4.39
N LYS A 134 5.34 -7.51 -5.29
CA LYS A 134 5.95 -7.60 -6.62
C LYS A 134 7.46 -7.81 -6.45
N PRO A 135 8.10 -8.71 -7.21
CA PRO A 135 9.54 -8.81 -7.23
C PRO A 135 10.11 -7.42 -7.56
N THR A 136 10.89 -6.84 -6.64
CA THR A 136 11.69 -5.66 -6.97
C THR A 136 12.62 -6.03 -8.12
N THR A 137 12.81 -5.12 -9.08
CA THR A 137 13.73 -5.30 -10.21
C THR A 137 15.03 -5.91 -9.67
N PRO A 138 15.49 -7.06 -10.22
CA PRO A 138 16.68 -7.70 -9.70
C PRO A 138 17.84 -6.70 -9.81
N THR A 139 18.41 -6.32 -8.66
CA THR A 139 19.78 -5.81 -8.64
C THR A 139 20.63 -6.85 -9.38
N PRO A 140 21.47 -6.45 -10.35
CA PRO A 140 22.31 -7.39 -11.08
C PRO A 140 23.01 -8.30 -10.09
N GLN A 141 22.72 -9.59 -10.16
CA GLN A 141 23.38 -10.63 -9.38
C GLN A 141 24.83 -10.70 -9.84
N ASN A 142 25.69 -9.85 -9.29
CA ASN A 142 27.13 -9.98 -9.40
C ASN A 142 27.71 -10.30 -8.02
N GLN A 143 28.08 -11.58 -7.89
CA GLN A 143 29.31 -12.09 -7.29
C GLN A 143 29.78 -11.43 -5.99
N GLY A 144 29.45 -12.08 -4.87
CA GLY A 144 29.90 -11.70 -3.53
C GLY A 144 28.72 -11.52 -2.59
N LEU A 145 28.06 -12.62 -2.20
CA LEU A 145 27.02 -12.61 -1.19
C LEU A 145 27.65 -12.21 0.15
N SER A 146 27.72 -10.92 0.44
CA SER A 146 27.73 -10.45 1.82
C SER A 146 26.53 -11.10 2.51
N THR A 147 26.80 -11.91 3.53
CA THR A 147 25.77 -12.56 4.34
C THR A 147 25.06 -11.55 5.24
N THR A 148 25.70 -10.40 5.51
CA THR A 148 25.22 -9.35 6.40
C THR A 148 23.89 -8.76 5.92
N PRO A 149 22.80 -8.89 6.70
CA PRO A 149 21.51 -8.29 6.36
C PRO A 149 21.60 -6.76 6.42
N LEU A 150 20.77 -6.09 5.61
CA LEU A 150 20.57 -4.65 5.78
C LEU A 150 19.85 -4.39 7.10
N PRO A 151 20.11 -3.26 7.78
CA PRO A 151 19.40 -2.89 9.00
C PRO A 151 17.89 -2.72 8.72
N ASP A 152 17.09 -2.98 9.76
CA ASP A 152 15.64 -2.81 9.69
C ASP A 152 15.25 -1.34 9.43
N PHE A 153 14.01 -1.14 8.98
CA PHE A 153 13.45 0.21 8.89
C PHE A 153 13.45 0.87 10.28
N PRO A 154 13.79 2.16 10.41
CA PRO A 154 13.93 2.81 11.71
C PRO A 154 12.61 2.79 12.48
N ILE A 155 12.66 2.33 13.74
CA ILE A 155 11.48 2.20 14.61
C ILE A 155 10.82 3.54 14.95
N PHE A 156 11.56 4.64 14.83
CA PHE A 156 11.14 6.00 15.16
C PHE A 156 10.48 6.74 13.99
N VAL A 157 10.33 6.08 12.82
CA VAL A 157 9.63 6.63 11.65
C VAL A 157 8.49 5.70 11.25
N LEU A 158 7.31 6.26 10.97
CA LEU A 158 6.20 5.49 10.43
C LEU A 158 6.45 5.09 8.98
N LYS A 159 6.07 3.86 8.63
CA LYS A 159 6.05 3.43 7.22
C LYS A 159 4.96 4.16 6.44
N THR A 160 5.14 4.23 5.14
CA THR A 160 4.33 5.00 4.18
C THR A 160 3.04 4.29 3.76
N ASP A 161 2.56 3.34 4.56
CA ASP A 161 1.35 2.60 4.27
C ASP A 161 0.12 3.52 4.36
N GLN A 162 -0.84 3.27 3.48
CA GLN A 162 -2.07 4.04 3.36
C GLN A 162 -3.22 3.06 3.20
N GLU A 163 -4.25 3.20 4.03
CA GLU A 163 -5.45 2.37 4.02
C GLU A 163 -6.24 2.59 2.74
N ARG A 164 -6.88 1.55 2.21
CA ARG A 164 -7.76 1.64 1.05
C ARG A 164 -9.13 2.17 1.48
N VAL A 165 -9.69 3.08 0.68
CA VAL A 165 -11.01 3.68 0.92
C VAL A 165 -12.13 2.64 1.06
N GLN A 166 -12.01 1.48 0.40
CA GLN A 166 -12.98 0.39 0.52
C GLN A 166 -13.10 -0.20 1.92
N ASN A 167 -12.07 -0.03 2.76
CA ASN A 167 -12.09 -0.45 4.16
C ASN A 167 -12.69 0.62 5.10
N LEU A 168 -13.11 1.76 4.56
CA LEU A 168 -13.63 2.92 5.28
C LEU A 168 -15.05 3.26 4.80
N PRO A 169 -16.04 2.37 5.01
CA PRO A 169 -17.38 2.56 4.45
C PRO A 169 -18.12 3.79 5.02
N ASP A 170 -17.72 4.26 6.19
CA ASP A 170 -18.23 5.42 6.93
C ASP A 170 -17.39 6.70 6.73
N VAL A 171 -16.42 6.69 5.80
CA VAL A 171 -15.47 7.80 5.62
C VAL A 171 -16.15 9.16 5.42
N PHE A 172 -17.29 9.20 4.76
CA PHE A 172 -18.04 10.44 4.54
C PHE A 172 -18.84 10.87 5.77
N ASP A 173 -19.37 9.93 6.56
CA ASP A 173 -20.09 10.24 7.79
C ASP A 173 -19.14 10.81 8.84
N VAL A 174 -17.91 10.30 8.90
CA VAL A 174 -16.89 10.71 9.88
C VAL A 174 -16.09 11.93 9.42
N HIS A 175 -15.80 12.04 8.11
CA HIS A 175 -14.86 13.04 7.59
C HIS A 175 -15.39 13.90 6.43
N GLY A 176 -16.68 13.83 6.11
CA GLY A 176 -17.26 14.52 4.94
C GLY A 176 -17.04 16.04 4.92
N SER A 177 -17.08 16.70 6.07
CA SER A 177 -16.84 18.15 6.20
C SER A 177 -15.37 18.53 6.30
N GLU A 178 -14.48 17.56 6.55
CA GLU A 178 -13.05 17.80 6.75
C GLU A 178 -12.35 18.06 5.42
N ILE A 179 -11.39 18.98 5.42
CA ILE A 179 -10.61 19.34 4.23
C ILE A 179 -9.50 18.30 3.99
N PHE A 180 -9.39 17.81 2.76
CA PHE A 180 -8.33 16.89 2.35
C PHE A 180 -7.48 17.49 1.22
N GLN A 181 -6.17 17.28 1.31
CA GLN A 181 -5.27 17.33 0.16
C GLN A 181 -5.53 16.10 -0.72
N GLU A 182 -5.79 16.33 -2.00
CA GLU A 182 -5.80 15.30 -3.03
C GLU A 182 -4.50 15.29 -3.80
N SER A 183 -3.86 14.13 -3.92
CA SER A 183 -2.61 13.99 -4.65
C SER A 183 -2.57 12.73 -5.51
N THR A 184 -1.88 12.79 -6.65
CA THR A 184 -1.64 11.60 -7.48
C THR A 184 -0.86 10.58 -6.66
N LYS A 185 -1.39 9.35 -6.58
CA LYS A 185 -0.61 8.22 -6.11
C LYS A 185 0.36 7.81 -7.21
N MET A 186 1.65 8.02 -6.96
CA MET A 186 2.71 7.68 -7.89
C MET A 186 3.05 6.19 -7.79
N ASP A 187 3.39 5.55 -8.92
CA ASP A 187 3.79 4.13 -8.98
C ASP A 187 5.31 4.03 -9.08
N GLY A 188 5.97 3.86 -7.94
CA GLY A 188 7.41 3.77 -7.85
C GLY A 188 7.88 2.89 -6.70
N SER A 189 8.91 3.34 -6.01
CA SER A 189 9.37 2.73 -4.78
C SER A 189 9.46 3.75 -3.66
N SER A 190 8.77 3.48 -2.55
CA SER A 190 8.82 4.34 -1.36
C SER A 190 10.27 4.52 -0.90
N MET A 191 10.67 5.78 -0.78
CA MET A 191 11.97 6.22 -0.32
C MET A 191 11.80 7.16 0.87
N THR A 192 12.55 6.91 1.94
CA THR A 192 12.61 7.81 3.10
C THR A 192 14.04 8.31 3.25
N VAL A 193 14.22 9.60 3.51
CA VAL A 193 15.50 10.16 3.96
C VAL A 193 15.25 10.85 5.28
N PHE A 194 15.98 10.49 6.32
CA PHE A 194 15.82 11.10 7.65
C PHE A 194 17.10 11.73 8.14
N HIS A 195 16.97 12.63 9.11
CA HIS A 195 18.07 13.16 9.89
C HIS A 195 17.75 13.07 11.38
N LEU A 196 18.74 12.69 12.19
CA LEU A 196 18.74 12.76 13.65
C LEU A 196 19.93 13.58 14.13
N ASN A 197 19.67 14.55 15.00
CA ASN A 197 20.66 15.22 15.79
C ASN A 197 21.32 14.25 16.78
N ARG A 198 22.59 14.50 17.12
CA ARG A 198 23.35 13.76 18.16
C ARG A 198 22.66 13.70 19.52
N SER A 199 21.81 14.67 19.83
CA SER A 199 21.04 14.73 21.07
C SER A 199 19.75 13.92 21.05
N SER A 200 19.36 13.36 19.89
CA SER A 200 18.14 12.54 19.79
C SER A 200 18.30 11.27 20.62
N PRO A 201 17.28 10.83 21.37
CA PRO A 201 17.32 9.56 22.11
C PRO A 201 17.44 8.35 21.17
N PHE A 202 17.14 8.52 19.88
CA PHE A 202 17.25 7.47 18.87
C PHE A 202 18.61 7.43 18.17
N TYR A 203 19.51 8.40 18.41
CA TYR A 203 20.76 8.53 17.66
C TYR A 203 21.69 7.31 17.81
N GLU A 204 21.77 6.75 19.02
CA GLU A 204 22.57 5.54 19.31
C GLU A 204 21.97 4.26 18.70
N THR A 205 20.74 4.32 18.18
CA THR A 205 20.12 3.18 17.46
C THR A 205 20.53 3.13 15.99
N LEU A 206 21.24 4.16 15.50
CA LEU A 206 21.67 4.23 14.12
C LEU A 206 22.78 3.21 13.83
N PRO A 207 22.77 2.57 12.63
CA PRO A 207 23.92 1.84 12.13
C PRO A 207 25.18 2.73 12.12
N ALA A 208 26.32 2.14 12.48
CA ALA A 208 27.59 2.85 12.58
C ALA A 208 27.96 3.62 11.30
N GLU A 209 27.58 3.09 10.13
CA GLU A 209 27.88 3.68 8.82
C GLU A 209 27.16 5.01 8.55
N ILE A 210 26.06 5.29 9.26
CA ILE A 210 25.27 6.53 9.09
C ILE A 210 25.20 7.37 10.37
N GLN A 211 25.76 6.87 11.47
CA GLN A 211 25.66 7.52 12.77
C GLN A 211 26.32 8.91 12.71
N ASP A 212 27.55 9.03 12.18
CA ASP A 212 28.30 10.29 12.21
C ASP A 212 27.59 11.50 11.59
N ASP A 213 26.92 11.29 10.47
CA ASP A 213 26.13 12.30 9.75
C ASP A 213 24.70 12.43 10.30
N GLY A 214 24.22 11.43 11.05
CA GLY A 214 22.84 11.35 11.52
C GLY A 214 21.82 11.16 10.39
N VAL A 215 22.26 10.89 9.16
CA VAL A 215 21.39 10.82 7.97
C VAL A 215 21.25 9.41 7.44
N GLY A 216 20.02 8.90 7.41
CA GLY A 216 19.72 7.61 6.80
C GLY A 216 18.91 7.72 5.52
N VAL A 217 19.12 6.79 4.60
CA VAL A 217 18.29 6.58 3.41
C VAL A 217 17.65 5.20 3.51
N CYS A 218 16.33 5.12 3.34
CA CYS A 218 15.59 3.88 3.49
C CYS A 218 14.79 3.56 2.22
N SER A 219 14.70 2.26 1.93
CA SER A 219 13.60 1.71 1.15
C SER A 219 12.35 1.61 2.04
N ARG A 220 11.25 1.04 1.51
CA ARG A 220 10.05 0.75 2.30
C ARG A 220 10.29 -0.05 3.59
N ASN A 221 11.29 -0.93 3.60
CA ASN A 221 11.42 -1.95 4.67
C ASN A 221 12.78 -1.99 5.36
N ARG A 222 13.78 -1.26 4.85
CA ARG A 222 15.17 -1.34 5.34
C ARG A 222 15.86 0.01 5.24
N ILE A 223 16.71 0.31 6.23
CA ILE A 223 17.78 1.28 6.04
C ILE A 223 18.74 0.68 5.00
N LEU A 224 19.04 1.47 3.99
CA LEU A 224 20.05 1.11 3.00
C LEU A 224 21.40 1.57 3.54
N ILE A 225 22.49 0.91 3.16
CA ILE A 225 23.86 1.35 3.45
C ILE A 225 24.58 1.62 2.13
N GLU A 226 25.21 2.79 2.00
CA GLU A 226 25.91 3.19 0.77
C GLU A 226 27.03 2.18 0.45
N ASN A 227 27.14 1.78 -0.82
CA ASN A 227 28.07 0.73 -1.31
C ASN A 227 27.84 -0.70 -0.76
N HIS A 228 26.79 -0.95 0.03
CA HIS A 228 26.45 -2.31 0.44
C HIS A 228 25.82 -3.09 -0.73
N PRO A 229 26.22 -4.36 -1.01
CA PRO A 229 25.73 -5.12 -2.18
C PRO A 229 24.22 -5.34 -2.23
N ARG A 230 23.55 -5.34 -1.07
CA ARG A 230 22.08 -5.47 -0.97
C ARG A 230 21.33 -4.14 -1.06
N SER A 231 22.03 -3.01 -1.07
CA SER A 231 21.42 -1.68 -1.22
C SER A 231 21.24 -1.33 -2.69
N PRO A 232 20.01 -1.02 -3.16
CA PRO A 232 19.83 -0.50 -4.50
C PRO A 232 20.51 0.88 -4.61
N PRO A 233 21.51 1.06 -5.50
CA PRO A 233 22.34 2.27 -5.52
C PRO A 233 21.55 3.54 -5.87
N LEU A 234 20.43 3.39 -6.58
CA LEU A 234 19.62 4.51 -7.05
C LEU A 234 19.05 5.38 -5.92
N PHE A 235 18.76 4.80 -4.74
CA PHE A 235 18.22 5.54 -3.60
C PHE A 235 19.24 6.56 -3.08
N TYR A 236 20.47 6.11 -2.82
CA TYR A 236 21.55 6.99 -2.39
C TYR A 236 21.96 7.99 -3.47
N ALA A 237 22.08 7.53 -4.72
CA ALA A 237 22.38 8.42 -5.84
C ALA A 237 21.35 9.57 -5.92
N THR A 238 20.07 9.26 -5.72
CA THR A 238 19.00 10.27 -5.71
C THR A 238 19.12 11.21 -4.50
N ALA A 239 19.32 10.68 -3.28
CA ALA A 239 19.48 11.49 -2.07
C ALA A 239 20.71 12.43 -2.14
N ARG A 240 21.80 11.97 -2.78
CA ARG A 240 23.01 12.77 -3.02
C ARG A 240 22.79 13.84 -4.08
N ALA A 241 22.16 13.49 -5.21
CA ALA A 241 21.86 14.42 -6.30
C ALA A 241 20.92 15.56 -5.87
N LEU A 242 19.94 15.25 -5.00
CA LEU A 242 19.05 16.25 -4.39
C LEU A 242 19.67 16.94 -3.17
N VAL A 243 20.91 16.59 -2.80
CA VAL A 243 21.66 17.15 -1.67
C VAL A 243 20.93 17.03 -0.33
N LEU A 244 19.98 16.10 -0.22
CA LEU A 244 19.11 15.93 0.96
C LEU A 244 19.91 15.64 2.22
N HIS A 245 21.00 14.86 2.10
CA HIS A 245 21.92 14.58 3.19
C HIS A 245 22.55 15.83 3.83
N LYS A 246 22.78 16.91 3.07
CA LYS A 246 23.29 18.17 3.65
C LYS A 246 22.14 19.08 4.08
N THR A 247 21.07 19.13 3.29
CA THR A 247 19.95 20.04 3.55
C THR A 247 19.23 19.67 4.84
N LEU A 248 18.96 18.38 5.08
CA LEU A 248 18.29 17.93 6.31
C LEU A 248 19.15 18.18 7.56
N ALA A 249 20.45 17.89 7.49
CA ALA A 249 21.37 18.19 8.59
C ALA A 249 21.42 19.70 8.92
N LYS A 250 21.40 20.57 7.90
CA LYS A 250 21.35 22.03 8.08
C LYS A 250 20.03 22.55 8.66
N ILE A 251 18.93 21.84 8.45
CA ILE A 251 17.64 22.19 9.06
C ILE A 251 17.71 22.00 10.59
N GLY A 252 18.55 21.07 11.06
CA GLY A 252 18.82 20.86 12.49
C GLY A 252 17.64 20.29 13.28
N ARG A 253 16.66 19.68 12.58
CA ARG A 253 15.51 18.99 13.20
C ARG A 253 15.62 17.48 13.02
N ASN A 254 15.00 16.72 13.91
CA ASN A 254 14.83 15.28 13.78
C ASN A 254 13.60 15.03 12.89
N VAL A 255 13.83 14.83 11.59
CA VAL A 255 12.73 14.67 10.62
C VAL A 255 13.02 13.57 9.62
N ALA A 256 11.96 12.94 9.12
CA ALA A 256 12.01 12.03 8.00
C ALA A 256 11.17 12.56 6.85
N ILE A 257 11.78 12.76 5.69
CA ILE A 257 11.06 13.09 4.45
C ILE A 257 10.73 11.79 3.72
N GLN A 258 9.49 11.67 3.26
CA GLN A 258 8.97 10.48 2.62
C GLN A 258 8.39 10.83 1.26
N GLY A 259 8.80 10.07 0.26
CA GLY A 259 8.39 10.29 -1.11
C GLY A 259 8.47 9.01 -1.94
N GLU A 260 8.02 9.13 -3.17
CA GLU A 260 8.06 8.04 -4.14
C GLU A 260 9.23 8.27 -5.09
N LEU A 261 10.14 7.30 -5.17
CA LEU A 261 11.20 7.27 -6.17
C LEU A 261 10.64 6.60 -7.44
N CYS A 262 10.46 7.39 -8.49
CA CYS A 262 9.92 6.96 -9.78
C CYS A 262 10.98 7.07 -10.87
N GLY A 263 10.84 6.31 -11.94
CA GLY A 263 11.74 6.44 -13.09
C GLY A 263 11.71 5.27 -14.05
N SER A 264 12.50 5.41 -15.11
CA SER A 264 12.48 4.49 -16.26
C SER A 264 12.84 3.03 -15.97
N SER A 265 13.54 2.77 -14.85
CA SER A 265 13.93 1.42 -14.41
C SER A 265 13.11 0.87 -13.23
N ILE A 266 12.09 1.61 -12.78
CA ILE A 266 11.31 1.32 -11.57
C ILE A 266 9.87 0.95 -11.97
N GLN A 267 9.30 -0.09 -11.35
CA GLN A 267 7.90 -0.51 -11.53
C GLN A 267 7.42 -0.53 -12.98
N SER A 268 8.20 -1.16 -13.86
CA SER A 268 7.90 -1.23 -15.30
C SER A 268 7.69 0.13 -15.99
N ASN A 269 8.17 1.22 -15.37
CA ASN A 269 8.03 2.58 -15.84
C ASN A 269 6.56 2.94 -16.16
N PHE A 270 5.65 2.62 -15.24
CA PHE A 270 4.22 2.82 -15.44
C PHE A 270 3.88 4.25 -15.90
N GLU A 271 4.53 5.21 -15.25
CA GLU A 271 4.42 6.64 -15.46
C GLU A 271 5.16 7.18 -16.69
N GLY A 272 5.91 6.36 -17.43
CA GLY A 272 6.44 6.73 -18.74
C GLY A 272 7.60 7.74 -18.74
N PHE A 273 8.48 7.67 -17.75
CA PHE A 273 9.73 8.43 -17.72
C PHE A 273 10.65 8.08 -18.89
N ALA A 274 11.39 9.07 -19.39
CA ALA A 274 12.38 8.86 -20.43
C ALA A 274 13.51 7.93 -19.94
N PRO A 275 14.12 7.11 -20.82
CA PRO A 275 15.21 6.22 -20.45
C PRO A 275 16.33 6.92 -19.66
N GLY A 276 16.75 6.33 -18.55
CA GLY A 276 17.78 6.87 -17.65
C GLY A 276 17.27 7.92 -16.66
N THR A 277 16.06 8.45 -16.82
CA THR A 277 15.52 9.48 -15.92
C THR A 277 14.84 8.86 -14.69
N HIS A 278 15.09 9.49 -13.54
CA HIS A 278 14.54 9.12 -12.23
C HIS A 278 14.27 10.40 -11.44
N SER A 279 13.25 10.38 -10.58
CA SER A 279 12.85 11.53 -9.78
C SER A 279 12.24 11.08 -8.48
N PHE A 280 12.53 11.82 -7.41
CA PHE A 280 11.88 11.65 -6.12
C PHE A 280 10.73 12.66 -6.00
N PHE A 281 9.55 12.16 -5.66
CA PHE A 281 8.36 12.96 -5.43
C PHE A 281 8.01 12.93 -3.94
N LEU A 282 8.25 14.03 -3.24
CA LEU A 282 7.89 14.19 -1.83
C LEU A 282 6.36 14.06 -1.67
N PHE A 283 5.91 13.33 -0.65
CA PHE A 283 4.50 13.33 -0.27
C PHE A 283 4.28 13.58 1.22
N ALA A 284 5.27 13.40 2.09
CA ALA A 284 5.11 13.62 3.53
C ALA A 284 6.43 14.02 4.20
N VAL A 285 6.31 14.71 5.32
CA VAL A 285 7.39 14.92 6.28
C VAL A 285 6.87 14.46 7.63
N TYR A 286 7.65 13.61 8.30
CA TYR A 286 7.37 13.09 9.63
C TYR A 286 8.29 13.79 10.62
N ASP A 287 7.70 14.42 11.64
CA ASP A 287 8.42 14.94 12.78
C ASP A 287 8.72 13.78 13.74
N ILE A 288 9.99 13.46 13.91
CA ILE A 288 10.42 12.32 14.72
C ILE A 288 10.31 12.65 16.22
N ASP A 289 10.47 13.91 16.62
CA ASP A 289 10.39 14.30 18.02
C ASP A 289 8.93 14.31 18.48
N GLU A 290 8.04 14.83 17.64
CA GLU A 290 6.60 14.91 17.95
C GLU A 290 5.81 13.66 17.53
N GLN A 291 6.46 12.68 16.89
CA GLN A 291 5.87 11.43 16.41
C GLN A 291 4.58 11.65 15.60
N ARG A 292 4.61 12.62 14.68
CA ARG A 292 3.46 12.95 13.82
C ARG A 292 3.87 13.40 12.44
N TYR A 293 2.97 13.21 11.48
CA TYR A 293 3.10 13.84 10.18
C TYR A 293 2.84 15.35 10.28
N LEU A 294 3.60 16.12 9.51
CA LEU A 294 3.33 17.54 9.32
C LEU A 294 2.08 17.72 8.44
N PRO A 295 1.33 18.83 8.61
CA PRO A 295 0.20 19.18 7.76
C PRO A 295 0.55 19.10 6.27
N PRO A 296 -0.23 18.41 5.42
CA PRO A 296 0.08 18.23 3.99
C PRO A 296 0.24 19.54 3.22
N ARG A 297 -0.45 20.61 3.63
CA ARG A 297 -0.26 21.95 3.05
C ARG A 297 1.12 22.52 3.35
N GLU A 298 1.57 22.43 4.60
CA GLU A 298 2.92 22.84 4.99
C GLU A 298 3.98 22.05 4.21
N VAL A 299 3.78 20.74 4.07
CA VAL A 299 4.69 19.87 3.31
C VAL A 299 4.81 20.31 1.85
N HIS A 300 3.67 20.56 1.20
CA HIS A 300 3.62 20.94 -0.21
C HIS A 300 4.14 22.37 -0.46
N GLU A 301 3.67 23.35 0.30
CA GLU A 301 3.89 24.77 0.02
C GLU A 301 5.18 25.31 0.67
N THR A 302 5.68 24.66 1.74
CA THR A 302 6.87 25.13 2.47
C THR A 302 8.03 24.15 2.39
N TRP A 303 7.82 22.87 2.70
CA TRP A 303 8.93 21.92 2.76
C TRP A 303 9.47 21.53 1.40
N ALA A 304 8.62 21.21 0.42
CA ALA A 304 9.09 20.85 -0.92
C ALA A 304 9.97 21.96 -1.54
N PRO A 305 9.57 23.26 -1.54
CA PRO A 305 10.44 24.35 -2.00
C PRO A 305 11.72 24.50 -1.16
N ARG A 306 11.62 24.43 0.17
CA ARG A 306 12.79 24.55 1.07
C ARG A 306 13.83 23.46 0.84
N LEU A 307 13.38 22.25 0.50
CA LEU A 307 14.23 21.10 0.21
C LEU A 307 14.73 21.08 -1.25
N GLY A 308 14.16 21.90 -2.13
CA GLY A 308 14.46 21.86 -3.56
C GLY A 308 14.01 20.57 -4.25
N VAL A 309 12.93 19.95 -3.77
CA VAL A 309 12.39 18.69 -4.31
C VAL A 309 11.01 18.89 -4.91
N THR A 310 10.67 18.06 -5.89
CA THR A 310 9.32 18.01 -6.46
C THR A 310 8.38 17.30 -5.49
N HIS A 311 7.18 17.84 -5.28
CA HIS A 311 6.11 17.16 -4.56
C HIS A 311 5.29 16.28 -5.52
N VAL A 312 4.66 15.22 -5.03
CA VAL A 312 3.64 14.49 -5.83
C VAL A 312 2.58 15.48 -6.35
N PRO A 313 2.05 15.32 -7.58
CA PRO A 313 1.07 16.26 -8.12
C PRO A 313 -0.14 16.43 -7.19
N VAL A 314 -0.39 17.66 -6.74
CA VAL A 314 -1.53 18.02 -5.89
C VAL A 314 -2.67 18.55 -6.76
N HIS A 315 -3.87 18.00 -6.56
CA HIS A 315 -5.07 18.35 -7.33
C HIS A 315 -5.94 19.41 -6.63
N GLY A 316 -5.74 19.62 -5.33
CA GLY A 316 -6.45 20.64 -4.57
C GLY A 316 -6.59 20.30 -3.09
N TYR A 317 -7.27 21.20 -2.38
CA TYR A 317 -7.69 21.06 -0.99
C TYR A 317 -9.16 21.44 -0.89
N ARG A 318 -10.00 20.50 -0.45
CA ARG A 318 -11.45 20.72 -0.33
C ARG A 318 -12.08 19.73 0.65
N PRO A 319 -13.27 20.03 1.18
CA PRO A 319 -14.06 19.07 1.94
C PRO A 319 -14.25 17.76 1.19
N LEU A 320 -14.17 16.63 1.88
CA LEU A 320 -14.33 15.32 1.23
C LEU A 320 -15.70 15.17 0.54
N SER A 321 -16.75 15.77 1.12
CA SER A 321 -18.11 15.83 0.56
C SER A 321 -18.24 16.59 -0.76
N GLU A 322 -17.28 17.45 -1.10
CA GLU A 322 -17.22 18.08 -2.43
C GLU A 322 -16.58 17.18 -3.49
N VAL A 323 -15.87 16.13 -3.06
CA VAL A 323 -15.21 15.15 -3.92
C VAL A 323 -16.16 14.02 -4.31
N GLY A 324 -17.06 13.65 -3.41
CA GLY A 324 -18.03 12.57 -3.61
C GLY A 324 -18.95 12.40 -2.40
N SER A 325 -19.75 11.34 -2.41
CA SER A 325 -20.70 11.01 -1.35
C SER A 325 -20.68 9.54 -0.92
N ALA A 326 -20.01 8.68 -1.71
CA ALA A 326 -19.83 7.27 -1.42
C ALA A 326 -18.42 6.80 -1.80
N VAL A 327 -17.98 5.68 -1.21
CA VAL A 327 -16.68 5.06 -1.53
C VAL A 327 -16.48 4.85 -3.04
N ALA A 328 -17.55 4.47 -3.75
CA ALA A 328 -17.53 4.26 -5.19
C ALA A 328 -17.14 5.53 -5.97
N ASP A 329 -17.53 6.72 -5.50
CA ASP A 329 -17.18 7.99 -6.12
C ASP A 329 -15.67 8.25 -6.03
N LEU A 330 -15.06 7.94 -4.88
CA LEU A 330 -13.62 8.09 -4.66
C LEU A 330 -12.82 7.09 -5.49
N VAL A 331 -13.32 5.84 -5.64
CA VAL A 331 -12.72 4.84 -6.54
C VAL A 331 -12.84 5.27 -8.00
N ALA A 332 -13.97 5.84 -8.41
CA ALA A 332 -14.15 6.39 -9.75
C ALA A 332 -13.21 7.59 -10.00
N LEU A 333 -13.05 8.47 -9.02
CA LEU A 333 -12.12 9.59 -9.08
C LEU A 333 -10.66 9.14 -9.21
N ALA A 334 -10.29 7.99 -8.66
CA ALA A 334 -8.93 7.45 -8.78
C ALA A 334 -8.54 7.21 -10.25
N GLU A 335 -9.50 6.97 -11.14
CA GLU A 335 -9.26 6.94 -12.58
C GLU A 335 -8.78 8.30 -13.08
N GLY A 336 -7.92 8.31 -14.10
CA GLY A 336 -7.46 9.55 -14.72
C GLY A 336 -6.03 9.48 -15.23
N LYS A 337 -5.53 10.64 -15.67
CA LYS A 337 -4.13 10.79 -16.08
C LYS A 337 -3.26 11.14 -14.86
N GLY A 338 -2.10 10.51 -14.79
CA GLY A 338 -1.01 10.88 -13.89
C GLY A 338 0.00 11.75 -14.63
N VAL A 339 1.29 11.55 -14.32
CA VAL A 339 2.39 12.27 -14.99
C VAL A 339 2.64 11.72 -16.41
N ASN A 340 3.32 12.51 -17.23
CA ASN A 340 3.71 12.19 -18.62
C ASN A 340 2.55 11.69 -19.51
N GLY A 341 1.31 12.11 -19.21
CA GLY A 341 0.12 11.73 -19.97
C GLY A 341 -0.32 10.27 -19.83
N ARG A 342 0.32 9.49 -18.95
CA ARG A 342 -0.06 8.10 -18.64
C ARG A 342 -1.25 8.08 -17.69
N LYS A 343 -1.91 6.92 -17.54
CA LYS A 343 -2.90 6.75 -16.47
C LYS A 343 -2.20 6.81 -15.12
N ARG A 344 -2.87 7.29 -14.07
CA ARG A 344 -2.37 7.20 -12.69
C ARG A 344 -2.75 5.87 -12.03
N GLU A 345 -2.00 5.49 -11.00
CA GLU A 345 -2.34 4.36 -10.14
C GLU A 345 -3.59 4.69 -9.32
N GLY A 346 -3.68 5.91 -8.80
CA GLY A 346 -4.81 6.36 -8.01
C GLY A 346 -4.59 7.72 -7.38
N ILE A 347 -5.28 7.96 -6.27
CA ILE A 347 -5.21 9.20 -5.48
C ILE A 347 -4.95 8.85 -4.01
N VAL A 348 -4.13 9.67 -3.36
CA VAL A 348 -4.00 9.70 -1.90
C VAL A 348 -4.69 10.95 -1.36
N PHE A 349 -5.49 10.75 -0.33
CA PHE A 349 -6.21 11.78 0.42
C PHE A 349 -5.54 11.93 1.80
N LYS A 350 -5.19 13.16 2.16
CA LYS A 350 -4.63 13.47 3.49
C LYS A 350 -5.42 14.62 4.09
N ARG A 351 -6.00 14.42 5.26
CA ARG A 351 -6.71 15.48 5.99
C ARG A 351 -5.73 16.62 6.26
N GLU A 352 -6.21 17.85 6.20
CA GLU A 352 -5.36 19.05 6.22
C GLU A 352 -4.52 19.19 7.50
N ASP A 353 -4.95 18.58 8.61
CA ASP A 353 -4.20 18.52 9.86
C ASP A 353 -3.10 17.45 9.90
N GLY A 354 -3.04 16.54 8.91
CA GLY A 354 -2.08 15.45 8.83
C GLY A 354 -2.41 14.23 9.72
N LEU A 355 -3.57 14.19 10.37
CA LEU A 355 -3.92 13.15 11.34
C LEU A 355 -4.68 11.95 10.75
N PHE A 356 -5.19 12.09 9.54
CA PHE A 356 -5.92 11.01 8.86
C PHE A 356 -5.62 11.00 7.36
N SER A 357 -5.44 9.81 6.78
CA SER A 357 -5.18 9.66 5.36
C SER A 357 -5.57 8.28 4.85
N PHE A 358 -5.90 8.21 3.56
CA PHE A 358 -6.24 6.98 2.88
C PHE A 358 -5.95 7.10 1.38
N LYS A 359 -6.13 6.02 0.63
CA LYS A 359 -5.97 5.99 -0.82
C LYS A 359 -7.16 5.37 -1.52
N ALA A 360 -7.44 5.85 -2.73
CA ALA A 360 -8.29 5.19 -3.70
C ALA A 360 -7.42 4.75 -4.88
N ILE A 361 -7.48 3.47 -5.25
CA ILE A 361 -6.71 2.93 -6.38
C ILE A 361 -7.64 2.74 -7.57
N SER A 362 -7.16 3.11 -8.76
CA SER A 362 -7.87 2.90 -10.02
C SER A 362 -8.08 1.41 -10.28
N ASN A 363 -9.33 1.03 -10.54
CA ASN A 363 -9.66 -0.34 -10.95
C ASN A 363 -9.05 -0.66 -12.32
N SER A 364 -8.93 0.32 -13.23
CA SER A 364 -8.28 0.09 -14.52
C SER A 364 -6.77 -0.14 -14.40
N TYR A 365 -6.12 0.49 -13.41
CA TYR A 365 -4.74 0.17 -13.03
C TYR A 365 -4.64 -1.27 -12.49
N LEU A 366 -5.46 -1.64 -11.51
CA LEU A 366 -5.41 -2.97 -10.87
C LEU A 366 -5.64 -4.10 -11.88
N LEU A 367 -6.65 -3.96 -12.74
CA LEU A 367 -6.96 -4.93 -13.79
C LEU A 367 -5.82 -5.10 -14.80
N LYS A 368 -5.11 -4.02 -15.14
CA LYS A 368 -4.01 -4.05 -16.12
C LYS A 368 -2.77 -4.74 -15.54
N HIS A 369 -2.48 -4.57 -14.27
CA HIS A 369 -1.28 -5.10 -13.63
C HIS A 369 -1.51 -6.42 -12.87
N GLY A 370 -2.73 -6.94 -12.91
CA GLY A 370 -3.11 -8.15 -12.19
C GLY A 370 -2.89 -7.99 -10.68
N GLU A 371 -3.34 -6.85 -10.13
CA GLU A 371 -3.31 -6.61 -8.68
C GLU A 371 -4.61 -6.97 -8.00
#